data_AF-A0A7G8E4A1-F1
#
_entry.id   AF-A0A7G8E4A1-F1
#
_cell.length_a   1.000
_cell.length_b   1.000
_cell.length_c   1.000
_cell.angle_alpha   90.00
_cell.angle_beta   90.00
_cell.angle_gamma   90.00
#
_symmetry.space_group_name_H-M   'P 1'
#
loop_
_entity.id
_entity.type
_entity.pdbx_description
1 polymer ?
#
loop_
_entity_poly.entity_id
_entity_poly.type
_entity_poly.pdbx_seq_one_letter_code
_entity_poly.pdbx_strand_id
1 'polypeptide(L)' 'MALMGKNKGNKTVTVQLSDETAAMIDRKLKQWSLKSRSEVIEQVLGWYVQPSDTKVARRRITELL' A
#
# COMPACT_ATOMS: atom_id res chain seq x y z
N MET A 1 3.09 -6.20 -28.98
CA MET A 1 1.87 -5.80 -28.25
C MET A 1 2.30 -5.13 -26.94
N ALA A 2 1.62 -4.05 -26.58
CA ALA A 2 2.12 -2.88 -25.85
C ALA A 2 3.00 -3.13 -24.60
N LEU A 3 4.15 -2.45 -24.57
CA LEU A 3 4.87 -2.07 -23.35
C LEU A 3 3.93 -1.20 -22.53
N MET A 4 3.22 -1.79 -21.57
CA MET A 4 2.45 -1.03 -20.58
C MET A 4 3.46 -0.29 -19.72
N GLY A 5 3.83 0.91 -20.16
CA GLY A 5 4.77 1.77 -19.50
C GLY A 5 4.38 1.86 -18.03
N LYS A 6 5.30 1.48 -17.14
CA LYS A 6 5.22 1.87 -15.75
C LYS A 6 5.24 3.39 -15.76
N ASN A 7 4.05 3.97 -15.72
CA ASN A 7 3.82 5.37 -15.50
C ASN A 7 4.56 5.73 -14.20
N LYS A 8 5.72 6.35 -14.38
CA LYS A 8 6.63 6.80 -13.32
C LYS A 8 6.06 8.12 -12.78
N GLY A 9 4.84 8.05 -12.26
CA GLY A 9 4.11 9.18 -11.73
C GLY A 9 3.56 8.82 -10.36
N ASN A 10 3.84 9.66 -9.36
CA ASN A 10 3.12 9.60 -8.08
C ASN A 10 1.64 9.83 -8.38
N LYS A 11 0.84 8.77 -8.34
CA LYS A 11 -0.61 8.89 -8.46
C LYS A 11 -1.13 9.41 -7.13
N THR A 12 -1.57 10.65 -7.12
CA THR A 12 -2.20 11.28 -5.95
C THR A 12 -3.71 11.01 -5.98
N VAL A 13 -4.25 10.59 -4.84
CA VAL A 13 -5.70 10.42 -4.64
C VAL A 13 -6.11 11.22 -3.41
N THR A 14 -7.22 11.94 -3.51
CA THR A 14 -7.83 12.64 -2.37
C THR A 14 -9.00 11.81 -1.87
N VAL A 15 -9.00 11.50 -0.57
CA VAL A 15 -10.08 10.76 0.09
C VAL A 15 -10.67 11.61 1.21
N GLN A 16 -11.99 11.61 1.33
CA GLN A 16 -12.70 12.21 2.46
C GLN A 16 -12.97 11.11 3.49
N LEU A 17 -12.57 11.36 4.73
CA LEU A 17 -12.70 10.43 5.84
C LEU A 17 -13.43 11.12 6.99
N SER A 18 -14.08 10.34 7.85
CA SER A 18 -14.63 10.87 9.09
C SER A 18 -13.51 11.30 10.05
N ASP A 19 -13.84 12.23 10.96
CA ASP A 19 -12.90 12.69 12.00
C ASP A 19 -12.41 11.55 12.88
N GLU A 20 -13.28 10.58 13.17
CA GLU A 20 -12.92 9.36 13.90
C GLU A 20 -11.84 8.56 13.16
N THR A 21 -12.00 8.35 11.87
CA THR A 21 -11.02 7.60 11.05
C THR A 21 -9.71 8.36 10.96
N ALA A 22 -9.74 9.69 10.83
CA ALA A 22 -8.54 10.52 10.83
C ALA A 22 -7.78 10.41 12.17
N ALA A 23 -8.49 10.42 13.31
CA ALA A 23 -7.89 10.23 14.63
C ALA A 23 -7.28 8.83 14.81
N MET A 24 -7.91 7.80 14.23
CA MET A 24 -7.33 6.45 14.21
C MET A 24 -6.02 6.40 13.42
N ILE A 25 -5.96 7.06 12.25
CA ILE A 25 -4.75 7.15 11.43
C ILE A 25 -3.64 7.86 12.22
N ASP A 26 -3.93 8.96 12.92
CA ASP A 26 -2.95 9.68 13.73
C ASP A 26 -2.42 8.84 14.91
N ARG A 27 -3.27 8.04 15.54
CA ARG A 27 -2.84 7.10 16.58
C ARG A 27 -1.89 6.05 16.01
N LYS A 28 -2.21 5.49 14.84
CA LYS A 28 -1.34 4.50 14.16
C LYS A 28 -0.04 5.10 13.68
N LEU A 29 -0.04 6.33 13.17
CA LEU A 29 1.15 7.08 12.80
C LEU A 29 2.17 7.12 13.95
N LYS A 30 1.71 7.49 15.16
CA LYS A 30 2.54 7.50 16.37
C LYS A 30 2.95 6.09 16.81
N GLN A 31 2.00 5.16 16.84
CA GLN A 31 2.24 3.78 17.30
C GLN A 31 3.28 3.06 16.43
N TRP A 32 3.27 3.29 15.12
CA TRP A 32 4.18 2.65 14.17
C TRP A 32 5.43 3.48 13.87
N SER A 33 5.57 4.66 14.48
CA SER A 33 6.69 5.59 14.25
C SER A 33 6.91 5.89 12.76
N LEU A 34 5.82 6.08 12.01
CA LEU A 34 5.86 6.46 10.60
C LEU A 34 5.99 7.98 10.44
N LYS A 35 6.36 8.44 9.24
CA LYS A 35 6.63 9.86 8.96
C LYS A 35 5.40 10.60 8.47
N SER A 36 4.43 9.90 7.88
CA SER A 36 3.22 10.52 7.33
C SER A 36 1.97 9.65 7.43
N ARG A 37 0.79 10.28 7.40
CA ARG A 37 -0.51 9.60 7.28
C ARG A 37 -0.59 8.75 6.01
N SER A 38 0.07 9.16 4.93
CA SER A 38 0.11 8.41 3.67
C SER A 38 0.80 7.06 3.83
N GLU A 39 1.91 6.98 4.57
CA GLU A 39 2.60 5.71 4.86
C GLU A 39 1.71 4.76 5.67
N VAL A 40 0.92 5.29 6.61
CA VAL A 40 -0.06 4.48 7.35
C VAL A 40 -1.08 3.86 6.39
N ILE A 41 -1.63 4.67 5.47
CA ILE A 41 -2.62 4.23 4.49
C ILE A 41 -2.02 3.19 3.52
N GLU A 42 -0.81 3.44 3.00
CA GLU A 42 -0.10 2.51 2.12
C GLU A 42 0.16 1.15 2.79
N GLN A 43 0.60 1.17 4.06
CA GLN A 43 0.85 -0.04 4.82
C GLN A 43 -0.44 -0.85 5.06
N VAL A 44 -1.54 -0.18 5.38
CA VAL A 44 -2.86 -0.81 5.55
C VAL A 44 -3.35 -1.39 4.23
N LEU A 45 -3.30 -0.62 3.14
CA LEU A 45 -3.68 -1.09 1.80
C LEU A 45 -2.83 -2.29 1.36
N GLY A 46 -1.55 -2.32 1.72
CA GLY A 46 -0.66 -3.45 1.46
C GLY A 46 -1.11 -4.77 2.11
N TRP A 47 -1.90 -4.72 3.19
CA TRP A 47 -2.49 -5.92 3.81
C TRP A 47 -3.76 -6.39 3.12
N TYR A 48 -4.56 -5.46 2.58
CA TYR A 48 -5.83 -5.77 1.93
C TYR A 48 -5.67 -6.17 0.46
N VAL A 49 -4.64 -5.64 -0.21
CA VAL A 49 -4.37 -5.99 -1.60
C VAL A 49 -3.61 -7.32 -1.65
N GLN A 50 -4.35 -8.42 -1.87
CA GLN A 50 -3.71 -9.63 -2.38
C GLN A 50 -3.10 -9.30 -3.75
N PRO A 51 -1.84 -9.65 -4.01
CA PRO A 51 -1.26 -9.45 -5.32
C PRO A 51 -2.03 -10.31 -6.34
N SER A 52 -2.83 -9.67 -7.18
CA SER A 52 -3.49 -10.34 -8.32
C SER A 52 -2.49 -10.93 -9.33
N ASP A 53 -1.21 -10.58 -9.22
CA ASP A 53 -0.13 -11.12 -10.03
C ASP A 53 0.49 -12.39 -9.43
N THR A 54 -0.18 -13.51 -9.71
CA THR A 54 0.28 -14.89 -9.47
C THR A 54 1.65 -15.23 -10.08
N LYS A 55 2.26 -14.34 -10.87
CA LYS A 55 3.59 -14.53 -11.48
C LYS A 55 4.75 -14.22 -10.54
N VAL A 56 4.58 -13.31 -9.58
CA VAL A 56 5.66 -12.98 -8.62
C VAL A 56 5.66 -13.94 -7.42
N ALA A 57 4.49 -14.46 -7.04
CA ALA A 57 4.35 -15.42 -5.95
C ALA A 57 5.06 -16.77 -6.23
N ARG A 58 5.14 -17.22 -7.49
CA ARG A 58 5.82 -18.50 -7.83
C ARG A 58 7.35 -18.46 -7.67
N ARG A 59 8.01 -17.32 -7.87
CA ARG A 59 9.47 -17.26 -7.75
C ARG A 59 9.94 -17.42 -6.30
N ARG A 60 9.27 -16.76 -5.34
CA ARG A 60 9.62 -16.88 -3.92
C ARG A 60 9.39 -18.26 -3.33
N ILE A 61 8.37 -19.00 -3.78
CA ILE A 61 8.09 -20.35 -3.25
C ILE A 61 9.10 -21.37 -3.80
N THR A 62 9.61 -21.18 -5.02
CA THR A 62 10.60 -22.10 -5.62
C THR A 62 12.02 -21.86 -5.11
N GLU A 63 12.32 -20.68 -4.58
CA GLU A 63 13.63 -20.39 -3.95
C GLU A 63 13.68 -20.78 -2.45
N LEU A 64 12.55 -21.22 -1.89
CA LEU A 64 12.43 -21.70 -0.50
C LEU A 64 12.18 -23.21 -0.40
N LEU A 65 12.17 -23.93 -1.52
CA LEU A 65 12.12 -25.39 -1.63
C LEU A 65 13.42 -25.91 -2.24
#